data_AF-A0A674DTZ5-F1
#
_entry.id   AF-A0A674DTZ5-F1
#
_cell.length_a   1.000
_cell.length_b   1.000
_cell.length_c   1.000
_cell.angle_alpha   90.00
_cell.angle_beta   90.00
_cell.angle_gamma   90.00
#
_symmetry.space_group_name_H-M   'P 1'
#
loop_
_entity.id
_entity.type
_entity.pdbx_description
1 polymer ?
#
loop_
_entity_poly.entity_id
_entity_poly.type
_entity_poly.pdbx_seq_one_letter_code
_entity_poly.pdbx_strand_id
1 'polypeptide(L)'
;MAESSAESSTEITFKKETVSKLLSSFFKEEKTKVGADAVLLMAEMLHVFVQEAAQRTIKQAEAEDCDRIDIEHFEKILPQLVCKYTHVFY
;
A
#
# COMPACT_ATOMS: atom_id res chain seq x y z
N MET A 1 -4.23 -31.14 -21.80
CA MET A 1 -4.10 -29.81 -22.43
C MET A 1 -3.26 -28.97 -21.49
N ALA A 2 -2.08 -28.56 -21.98
CA ALA A 2 -1.27 -27.49 -21.40
C ALA A 2 -2.11 -26.19 -21.43
N GLU A 3 -1.95 -25.24 -20.52
CA GLU A 3 -0.79 -24.34 -20.46
C GLU A 3 -0.44 -23.93 -19.03
N SER A 4 0.87 -23.81 -18.80
CA SER A 4 1.45 -23.25 -17.59
C SER A 4 1.42 -21.73 -17.66
N SER A 5 0.98 -21.08 -16.60
CA SER A 5 1.37 -19.70 -16.33
C SER A 5 2.28 -19.72 -15.12
N ALA A 6 3.56 -20.00 -15.37
CA ALA A 6 4.63 -19.54 -14.52
C ALA A 6 4.69 -18.01 -14.65
N GLU A 7 3.79 -17.31 -13.97
CA GLU A 7 3.99 -15.90 -13.68
C GLU A 7 5.17 -15.87 -12.71
N SER A 8 6.34 -15.48 -13.20
CA SER A 8 7.41 -15.01 -12.34
C SER A 8 6.79 -14.01 -11.38
N SER A 9 6.66 -14.34 -10.10
CA SER A 9 6.29 -13.40 -9.04
C SER A 9 7.37 -12.32 -8.99
N THR A 10 7.30 -11.37 -9.92
CA THR A 10 7.94 -10.07 -9.76
C THR A 10 7.19 -9.46 -8.60
N GLU A 11 7.74 -9.61 -7.40
CA GLU A 11 7.28 -8.92 -6.20
C GLU A 11 7.18 -7.43 -6.59
N ILE A 12 5.95 -6.92 -6.71
CA ILE A 12 5.70 -5.57 -7.21
C ILE A 12 6.02 -4.61 -6.06
N THR A 13 7.31 -4.40 -5.81
CA THR A 13 7.78 -3.64 -4.67
C THR A 13 8.22 -2.24 -5.09
N PHE A 14 8.03 -1.27 -4.20
CA PHE A 14 8.48 0.10 -4.43
C PHE A 14 10.01 0.16 -4.51
N LYS A 15 10.54 0.88 -5.51
CA LYS A 15 11.98 1.12 -5.62
C LYS A 15 12.48 1.84 -4.36
N LYS A 16 13.52 1.28 -3.73
CA LYS A 16 14.16 1.83 -2.53
C LYS A 16 14.50 3.32 -2.67
N GLU A 17 15.01 3.74 -3.82
CA GLU A 17 15.36 5.15 -4.08
C GLU A 17 14.14 6.07 -4.03
N THR A 18 12.99 5.61 -4.55
CA THR A 18 11.74 6.35 -4.50
C THR A 18 11.23 6.48 -3.08
N VAL A 19 11.24 5.37 -2.31
CA VAL A 19 10.82 5.38 -0.90
C VAL A 19 11.73 6.27 -0.08
N SER A 20 13.05 6.21 -0.29
CA SER A 20 14.00 7.08 0.39
C SER A 20 13.71 8.56 0.10
N LYS A 21 13.49 8.93 -1.16
CA LYS A 21 13.17 10.32 -1.55
C LYS A 21 11.82 10.79 -0.99
N LEU A 22 10.82 9.91 -1.02
CA LEU A 22 9.49 10.16 -0.45
C LEU A 22 9.63 10.48 1.04
N LEU A 23 10.27 9.60 1.81
CA LEU A 23 10.47 9.80 3.25
C LEU A 23 11.23 11.11 3.54
N SER A 24 12.32 11.38 2.82
CA SER A 24 13.09 12.62 3.00
C SER A 24 12.30 13.89 2.69
N SER A 25 11.29 13.82 1.82
CA SER A 25 10.45 14.98 1.47
C SER A 25 9.55 15.42 2.64
N PHE A 26 9.32 14.55 3.62
CA PHE A 26 8.46 14.84 4.78
C PHE A 26 9.25 15.02 6.10
N PHE A 27 10.58 14.98 6.07
CA PHE A 27 11.38 15.26 7.27
C PHE A 27 11.39 16.74 7.61
N LYS A 28 11.19 17.03 8.89
CA LYS A 28 11.25 18.41 9.42
C LYS A 28 12.69 18.90 9.58
N GLU A 29 13.64 17.99 9.76
CA GLU A 29 15.05 18.30 9.93
C GLU A 29 15.86 17.76 8.74
N GLU A 30 16.67 18.63 8.12
CA GLU A 30 17.48 18.29 6.94
C GLU A 30 18.54 17.20 7.22
N LYS A 31 18.95 17.05 8.49
CA LYS A 31 19.95 16.05 8.90
C LYS A 31 19.36 14.67 9.14
N THR A 32 18.03 14.51 9.12
CA THR A 32 17.38 13.22 9.32
C THR A 32 17.73 12.28 8.18
N LYS A 33 18.25 11.09 8.54
CA LYS A 33 18.60 10.03 7.59
C LYS A 33 17.87 8.76 7.97
N VAL A 34 17.48 7.98 6.96
CA VAL A 34 16.88 6.66 7.14
C VAL A 34 17.91 5.60 6.81
N GLY A 35 18.06 4.62 7.69
CA GLY A 35 18.92 3.46 7.44
C GLY A 35 18.44 2.64 6.24
N ALA A 36 19.36 1.97 5.56
CA ALA A 36 19.06 1.16 4.37
C ALA A 36 17.95 0.12 4.60
N ASP A 37 18.00 -0.57 5.74
CA ASP A 37 17.04 -1.61 6.10
C ASP A 37 15.67 -1.02 6.47
N ALA A 38 15.66 0.15 7.12
CA ALA A 38 14.42 0.87 7.40
C ALA A 38 13.73 1.32 6.10
N VAL A 39 14.48 1.73 5.06
CA VAL A 39 13.88 2.04 3.75
C VAL A 39 13.25 0.79 3.11
N LEU A 40 13.86 -0.38 3.25
CA LEU A 40 13.29 -1.64 2.75
C LEU A 40 11.99 -1.99 3.49
N LEU A 41 12.00 -1.91 4.82
CA LEU A 41 10.79 -2.13 5.63
C LEU A 41 9.68 -1.14 5.27
N MET A 42 10.01 0.13 5.01
CA MET A 42 9.04 1.12 4.57
C MET A 42 8.51 0.83 3.16
N ALA A 43 9.33 0.28 2.26
CA ALA A 43 8.87 -0.14 0.94
C ALA A 43 7.83 -1.27 1.04
N GLU A 44 8.09 -2.27 1.89
CA GLU A 44 7.14 -3.35 2.18
C GLU A 44 5.87 -2.83 2.86
N MET A 45 6.01 -1.93 3.84
CA MET A 45 4.85 -1.32 4.50
C MET A 45 3.95 -0.57 3.51
N LEU A 46 4.54 0.20 2.59
CA LEU A 46 3.79 0.88 1.53
C LEU A 46 3.12 -0.11 0.58
N HIS A 47 3.79 -1.21 0.26
CA HIS A 47 3.21 -2.26 -0.59
C HIS A 47 1.97 -2.88 0.05
N VAL A 48 2.08 -3.30 1.32
CA VAL A 48 0.98 -3.86 2.10
C VAL A 48 -0.16 -2.85 2.26
N PHE A 49 0.16 -1.56 2.46
CA PHE A 49 -0.84 -0.50 2.54
C PHE A 49 -1.68 -0.39 1.27
N VAL A 50 -1.04 -0.39 0.08
CA VAL A 50 -1.74 -0.30 -1.20
C VAL A 50 -2.54 -1.58 -1.48
N GLN A 51 -2.00 -2.76 -1.16
CA GLN A 51 -2.75 -4.01 -1.29
C GLN A 51 -3.99 -4.04 -0.39
N GLU A 52 -3.88 -3.63 0.87
CA GLU A 52 -5.01 -3.56 1.79
C GLU A 52 -6.08 -2.58 1.30
N ALA A 53 -5.68 -1.42 0.79
CA ALA A 53 -6.58 -0.45 0.17
C ALA A 53 -7.35 -1.07 -0.99
N ALA A 54 -6.66 -1.73 -1.93
CA ALA A 54 -7.27 -2.38 -3.07
C ALA A 54 -8.23 -3.50 -2.66
N GLN A 55 -7.79 -4.41 -1.79
CA GLN A 55 -8.61 -5.54 -1.33
C GLN A 55 -9.87 -5.10 -0.59
N ARG A 56 -9.77 -4.07 0.27
CA ARG A 56 -10.95 -3.53 0.97
C ARG A 56 -11.93 -2.87 0.02
N THR A 57 -11.41 -2.16 -0.99
CA THR A 57 -12.26 -1.52 -2.01
C THR A 57 -13.01 -2.57 -2.82
N ILE A 58 -12.34 -3.64 -3.24
CA ILE A 58 -12.96 -4.78 -3.93
C ILE A 58 -14.07 -5.38 -3.06
N LYS A 59 -13.75 -5.71 -1.80
CA LYS A 59 -14.73 -6.26 -0.84
C LYS A 59 -15.93 -5.33 -0.61
N GLN A 60 -15.71 -4.02 -0.63
CA GLN A 60 -16.79 -3.05 -0.49
C GLN A 60 -17.71 -3.04 -1.72
N ALA A 61 -17.15 -3.11 -2.94
CA ALA A 61 -17.94 -3.23 -4.16
C ALA A 61 -18.71 -4.56 -4.22
N GLU A 62 -18.09 -5.68 -3.83
CA GLU A 62 -18.74 -6.99 -3.71
C GLU A 62 -19.89 -6.97 -2.70
N ALA A 63 -19.69 -6.32 -1.54
CA ALA A 63 -20.74 -6.19 -0.52
C ALA A 63 -21.93 -5.33 -0.97
N GLU A 64 -21.73 -4.45 -1.95
CA GLU A 64 -22.77 -3.62 -2.56
C GLU A 64 -23.35 -4.22 -3.84
N ASP A 65 -23.01 -5.48 -4.17
CA ASP A 65 -23.45 -6.21 -5.37
C ASP A 65 -23.15 -5.44 -6.67
N CYS A 66 -22.04 -4.68 -6.67
CA CYS A 66 -21.63 -3.86 -7.79
C CYS A 66 -20.58 -4.59 -8.65
N ASP A 67 -20.87 -4.75 -9.95
CA ASP A 67 -19.95 -5.38 -10.92
C ASP A 67 -18.68 -4.56 -11.20
N ARG A 68 -18.60 -3.31 -10.71
CA ARG A 68 -17.49 -2.39 -10.96
C ARG A 68 -17.06 -1.67 -9.70
N ILE A 69 -15.75 -1.42 -9.62
CA ILE A 69 -15.15 -0.66 -8.54
C ILE A 69 -15.14 0.81 -8.91
N ASP A 70 -16.07 1.57 -8.33
CA ASP A 70 -16.08 3.02 -8.37
C ASP A 70 -15.37 3.67 -7.17
N ILE A 71 -15.03 4.95 -7.32
CA ILE A 71 -14.32 5.74 -6.29
C ILE A 71 -15.10 5.82 -4.97
N GLU A 72 -16.43 5.78 -5.01
CA GLU A 72 -17.29 5.81 -3.82
C GLU A 72 -17.04 4.63 -2.89
N HIS A 73 -16.71 3.44 -3.42
CA HIS A 73 -16.35 2.28 -2.61
C HIS A 73 -15.03 2.51 -1.86
N PHE A 74 -14.09 3.20 -2.49
CA PHE A 74 -12.81 3.56 -1.85
C PHE A 74 -13.04 4.59 -0.73
N GLU A 75 -13.87 5.60 -0.98
CA GLU A 75 -14.21 6.62 0.02
C GLU A 75 -14.88 6.04 1.27
N LYS A 76 -15.72 5.00 1.11
CA LYS A 76 -16.35 4.29 2.23
C LYS A 76 -15.35 3.49 3.07
N ILE A 77 -14.28 2.97 2.49
CA ILE A 77 -13.25 2.22 3.24
C ILE A 77 -12.14 3.10 3.80
N LEU A 78 -11.99 4.33 3.31
CA LEU A 78 -10.95 5.29 3.74
C LEU A 78 -10.90 5.50 5.26
N PRO A 79 -12.03 5.74 5.97
CA PRO A 79 -12.00 5.93 7.43
C PRO A 79 -11.39 4.73 8.14
N GLN A 80 -11.74 3.53 7.71
CA GLN A 80 -11.30 2.26 8.30
C GLN A 80 -9.83 1.96 7.96
N LEU A 81 -9.44 2.27 6.72
CA LEU A 81 -8.09 2.08 6.21
C LEU A 81 -7.12 2.94 7.01
N VAL A 82 -7.38 4.25 7.11
CA VAL A 82 -6.48 5.17 7.82
C VAL A 82 -6.45 4.86 9.32
N CYS A 83 -7.61 4.64 9.96
CA CYS A 83 -7.66 4.34 11.41
C CYS A 83 -6.88 3.09 11.81
N LYS A 84 -6.82 2.04 10.98
CA LYS A 84 -5.99 0.86 11.26
C LYS A 84 -4.52 1.23 11.42
N TYR A 85 -4.02 2.17 10.62
CA TYR A 85 -2.63 2.61 10.72
C TYR A 85 -2.44 3.73 11.74
N THR A 86 -3.47 4.48 12.13
CA THR A 86 -3.31 5.49 13.21
C THR A 86 -3.36 4.88 14.61
N HIS A 87 -4.18 3.85 14.83
CA HIS A 87 -4.31 3.18 16.14
C HIS A 87 -3.13 2.24 16.46
N VAL A 88 -2.26 1.95 15.50
CA VAL A 88 -1.02 1.19 15.74
C VAL A 88 0.11 2.11 16.27
N PHE A 89 -0.05 3.43 16.16
CA PHE A 89 0.98 4.42 16.54
C PHE A 89 0.60 5.27 17.77
N TYR A 90 -0.45 4.91 18.51
CA TYR A 90 -0.84 5.54 19.79
C TYR A 90 -1.07 4.50 20.89
#